data_AF-A0A3D1EV53-F1
#
_entry.id   AF-A0A3D1EV53-F1
#
_cell.length_a   1.000
_cell.length_b   1.000
_cell.length_c   1.000
_cell.angle_alpha   90.00
_cell.angle_beta   90.00
_cell.angle_gamma   90.00
#
_symmetry.space_group_name_H-M   'P 1'
#
loop_
_entity.id
_entity.type
_entity.pdbx_description
1 polymer ?
#
loop_
_entity_poly.entity_id
_entity_poly.type
_entity_poly.pdbx_seq_one_letter_code
_entity_poly.pdbx_strand_id
1 'polypeptide(L)'
;MFFYARLFDHQKFDPACSSSHNHLMIGMWIGSGICVALILLIGLNWKRQYLFVLTITEGKAQLTHGKVDGPFIEDVNRICELFSVREGVIKAVAGRKGVNILCDGPIKAQQRAIQNAMNHPL
;
A
#
# COMPACT_ATOMS: atom_id res chain seq x y z
N MET A 1 -50.96 38.88 65.67
CA MET A 1 -51.53 37.76 64.87
C MET A 1 -50.59 37.52 63.70
N PHE A 2 -49.76 36.47 63.77
CA PHE A 2 -48.95 36.00 62.65
C PHE A 2 -49.33 34.53 62.43
N PHE A 3 -49.92 34.27 61.27
CA PHE A 3 -50.16 32.94 60.73
C PHE A 3 -49.47 32.92 59.36
N TYR A 4 -48.58 31.97 59.11
CA TYR A 4 -48.83 30.91 58.13
C TYR A 4 -47.77 29.81 58.24
N ALA A 5 -48.27 28.59 58.15
CA ALA A 5 -47.58 27.34 58.39
C ALA A 5 -47.06 26.71 57.09
N ARG A 6 -45.93 25.99 57.22
CA ARG A 6 -45.67 24.62 56.73
C ARG A 6 -46.04 24.30 55.27
N LEU A 7 -45.02 24.02 54.46
CA LEU A 7 -45.09 22.97 53.44
C LEU A 7 -43.67 22.43 53.16
N PHE A 8 -43.38 21.32 53.84
CA PHE A 8 -42.46 20.30 53.34
C PHE A 8 -43.14 19.67 52.12
N ASP A 9 -42.48 19.65 50.97
CA ASP A 9 -42.81 18.68 49.93
C ASP A 9 -41.54 18.17 49.24
N HIS A 10 -41.56 16.86 49.01
CA HIS A 10 -40.46 16.00 48.61
C HIS A 10 -40.13 16.21 47.12
N GLN A 11 -39.03 16.87 46.79
CA GLN A 11 -38.44 16.73 45.45
C GLN A 11 -37.49 15.53 45.40
N LYS A 12 -38.04 14.41 44.93
CA LYS A 12 -37.27 13.30 44.34
C LYS A 12 -36.37 13.87 43.23
N PHE A 13 -35.07 13.70 43.37
CA PHE A 13 -34.12 13.85 42.27
C PHE A 13 -34.19 12.59 41.40
N ASP A 14 -34.69 12.71 40.18
CA ASP A 14 -34.59 11.67 39.15
C ASP A 14 -33.26 11.83 38.38
N PRO A 15 -32.30 10.89 38.47
CA PRO A 15 -31.02 10.96 37.77
C PRO A 15 -31.06 10.34 36.36
N ALA A 16 -32.19 10.43 35.63
CA ALA A 16 -32.38 9.72 34.37
C ALA A 16 -31.93 10.51 33.11
N CYS A 17 -31.60 11.80 33.23
CA CYS A 17 -31.34 12.67 32.07
C CYS A 17 -29.86 13.08 31.90
N SER A 18 -28.91 12.17 32.14
CA SER A 18 -27.48 12.44 31.90
C SER A 18 -26.71 11.27 31.28
N SER A 19 -27.39 10.15 30.98
CA SER A 19 -26.73 8.96 30.41
C SER A 19 -26.70 8.94 28.88
N SER A 20 -27.72 9.47 28.20
CA SER A 20 -27.81 9.36 26.73
C SER A 20 -26.84 10.22 25.93
N HIS A 21 -26.29 11.31 26.50
CA HIS A 21 -25.33 12.17 25.80
C HIS A 21 -23.92 11.56 25.72
N ASN A 22 -23.53 10.75 26.70
CA ASN A 22 -22.19 10.16 26.74
C ASN A 22 -22.04 9.00 25.75
N HIS A 23 -23.11 8.24 25.49
CA HIS A 23 -23.09 7.16 24.50
C HIS A 23 -22.95 7.67 23.06
N LEU A 24 -23.53 8.84 22.74
CA LEU A 24 -23.43 9.45 21.41
C LEU A 24 -22.02 10.02 21.14
N MET A 25 -21.38 10.64 22.15
CA MET A 25 -20.03 11.16 21.97
C MET A 25 -19.00 10.04 21.81
N ILE A 26 -19.07 8.97 22.61
CA ILE A 26 -18.12 7.85 22.55
C ILE A 26 -18.14 7.15 21.17
N GLY A 27 -19.33 6.97 20.57
CA GLY A 27 -19.45 6.40 19.22
C GLY A 27 -18.77 7.23 18.13
N MET A 28 -18.72 8.55 18.29
CA MET A 28 -18.13 9.48 17.32
C MET A 28 -16.59 9.45 17.31
N TRP A 29 -15.95 9.23 18.48
CA TRP A 29 -14.49 9.08 18.59
C TRP A 29 -14.00 7.72 18.08
N ILE A 30 -14.79 6.66 18.25
CA ILE A 30 -14.43 5.32 17.76
C ILE A 30 -14.51 5.28 16.23
N GLY A 31 -15.54 5.88 15.63
CA GLY A 31 -15.67 5.94 14.17
C GLY A 31 -14.54 6.72 13.48
N SER A 32 -14.10 7.84 14.06
CA SER A 32 -12.99 8.62 13.49
C SER A 32 -11.65 7.91 13.61
N GLY A 33 -11.38 7.23 14.73
CA GLY A 33 -10.18 6.41 14.92
C GLY A 33 -10.09 5.24 13.93
N ILE A 34 -11.20 4.55 13.68
CA ILE A 34 -11.27 3.45 12.70
C ILE A 34 -11.01 3.97 11.27
N CYS A 35 -11.59 5.11 10.90
CA CYS A 35 -11.36 5.72 9.59
C CYS A 35 -9.90 6.10 9.37
N VAL A 36 -9.23 6.71 10.37
CA VAL A 36 -7.81 7.07 10.28
C VAL A 36 -6.93 5.82 10.17
N ALA A 37 -7.22 4.78 10.97
CA ALA A 37 -6.52 3.50 10.88
C ALA A 37 -6.69 2.84 9.49
N LEU A 38 -7.89 2.87 8.92
CA LEU A 38 -8.16 2.37 7.56
C LEU A 38 -7.38 3.14 6.49
N ILE A 39 -7.35 4.47 6.55
CA ILE A 39 -6.59 5.29 5.60
C ILE A 39 -5.08 5.00 5.70
N LEU A 40 -4.55 4.85 6.91
CA LEU A 40 -3.14 4.47 7.12
C LEU A 40 -2.86 3.06 6.60
N LEU A 41 -3.76 2.10 6.81
CA LEU A 41 -3.61 0.73 6.30
C LEU A 41 -3.68 0.67 4.78
N ILE A 42 -4.58 1.43 4.15
CA ILE A 42 -4.66 1.55 2.68
C ILE A 42 -3.39 2.22 2.13
N GLY A 43 -2.91 3.28 2.78
CA GLY A 43 -1.66 3.96 2.41
C GLY A 43 -0.43 3.04 2.51
N LEU A 44 -0.39 2.17 3.52
CA LEU A 44 0.68 1.17 3.70
C LEU A 44 0.59 0.00 2.71
N ASN A 45 -0.64 -0.39 2.29
CA ASN A 45 -0.86 -1.44 1.31
C ASN A 45 -0.74 -0.99 -0.14
N TRP A 46 -0.58 0.32 -0.41
CA TRP A 46 -0.16 0.84 -1.72
C TRP A 46 1.32 0.55 -2.02
N LYS A 47 1.82 -0.58 -1.51
CA LYS A 47 3.17 -1.10 -1.71
C LYS A 47 3.32 -1.45 -3.20
N ARG A 48 4.02 -0.56 -3.90
CA ARG A 48 4.74 -0.78 -5.17
C ARG A 48 3.92 -1.56 -6.20
N GLN A 49 3.06 -0.83 -6.91
CA GLN A 49 2.55 -1.34 -8.18
C GLN A 49 3.73 -1.52 -9.14
N TYR A 50 4.11 -2.77 -9.35
CA TYR A 50 5.06 -3.15 -10.38
C TYR A 50 4.34 -3.13 -11.71
N LEU A 51 4.89 -2.41 -12.69
CA LEU A 51 4.33 -2.37 -14.06
C LEU A 51 4.42 -3.75 -14.71
N PHE A 52 5.54 -4.43 -14.51
CA PHE A 52 5.74 -5.81 -14.88
C PHE A 52 6.79 -6.48 -13.99
N VAL A 53 6.76 -7.81 -13.98
CA VAL A 53 7.76 -8.66 -13.33
C VAL A 53 8.18 -9.74 -14.32
N LEU A 54 9.47 -9.84 -14.56
CA LEU A 54 10.09 -10.93 -15.32
C LEU A 54 10.90 -11.78 -14.34
N THR A 55 10.70 -13.08 -14.39
CA THR A 55 11.50 -14.06 -13.64
C THR A 55 12.42 -14.75 -14.62
N ILE A 56 13.70 -14.88 -14.27
CA ILE A 56 14.68 -15.59 -15.06
C ILE A 56 14.90 -16.95 -14.42
N THR A 57 14.72 -17.98 -15.23
CA THR A 57 14.92 -19.37 -14.85
C THR A 57 15.68 -20.05 -15.98
N GLU A 58 16.76 -20.75 -15.65
CA GLU A 58 17.60 -21.45 -16.64
C GLU A 58 18.12 -20.54 -17.76
N GLY A 59 18.36 -19.26 -17.44
CA GLY A 59 18.85 -18.26 -18.39
C GLY A 59 17.79 -17.72 -19.36
N LYS A 60 16.51 -18.07 -19.18
CA LYS A 60 15.39 -17.52 -19.96
C LYS A 60 14.53 -16.64 -19.08
N ALA A 61 14.23 -15.44 -19.57
CA ALA A 61 13.27 -14.52 -18.97
C ALA A 61 11.84 -14.93 -19.33
N GLN A 62 11.01 -15.08 -18.31
CA GLN A 62 9.58 -15.33 -18.41
C GLN A 62 8.80 -14.21 -17.74
N LEU A 63 7.75 -13.74 -18.40
CA LEU A 63 6.88 -12.71 -17.85
C LEU A 63 5.96 -13.34 -16.79
N THR A 64 6.11 -12.91 -15.55
CA THR A 64 5.31 -13.40 -14.40
C THR A 64 4.16 -12.46 -14.06
N HIS A 65 4.31 -11.16 -14.33
CA HIS A 65 3.29 -10.16 -14.05
C HIS A 65 3.34 -9.00 -15.03
N GLY A 66 2.19 -8.39 -15.32
CA GLY A 66 2.07 -7.19 -16.14
C GLY A 66 2.13 -7.48 -17.64
N LYS A 67 2.49 -6.46 -18.41
CA LYS A 67 2.68 -6.55 -19.86
C LYS A 67 4.03 -5.92 -20.20
N VAL A 68 4.77 -6.60 -21.07
CA VAL A 68 6.04 -6.10 -21.61
C VAL A 68 6.13 -6.48 -23.08
N ASP A 69 6.86 -5.69 -23.85
CA ASP A 69 7.00 -5.91 -25.28
C ASP A 69 7.95 -7.09 -25.57
N GLY A 70 7.63 -7.88 -26.59
CA GLY A 70 8.42 -9.05 -27.00
C GLY A 70 9.91 -8.74 -27.24
N PRO A 71 10.27 -7.67 -27.97
CA PRO A 71 11.67 -7.29 -28.22
C PRO A 71 12.47 -7.07 -26.93
N PHE A 72 11.85 -6.48 -25.91
CA PHE A 72 12.50 -6.28 -24.61
C PHE A 72 12.80 -7.61 -23.91
N ILE A 73 11.92 -8.61 -24.01
CA ILE A 73 12.19 -9.96 -23.46
C ILE A 73 13.37 -10.60 -24.19
N GLU A 74 13.45 -10.45 -25.51
CA GLU A 74 14.57 -10.97 -26.31
C GLU A 74 15.90 -10.30 -25.94
N ASP A 75 15.91 -8.98 -25.74
CA ASP A 75 17.09 -8.27 -25.27
C ASP A 75 17.51 -8.72 -23.87
N VAL A 76 16.57 -8.94 -22.96
CA VAL A 76 16.86 -9.48 -21.62
C VAL A 76 17.45 -10.90 -21.73
N ASN A 77 16.92 -11.76 -22.60
CA ASN A 77 17.47 -13.10 -22.83
C ASN A 77 18.91 -13.02 -23.35
N ARG A 78 19.17 -12.13 -24.32
CA ARG A 78 20.52 -11.91 -24.86
C ARG A 78 21.49 -11.41 -23.79
N ILE A 79 21.06 -10.50 -22.92
CA ILE A 79 21.86 -10.03 -21.77
C ILE A 79 22.13 -11.19 -20.81
N CYS A 80 21.13 -12.01 -20.49
CA CYS A 80 21.31 -13.15 -19.60
C CYS A 80 22.31 -14.17 -20.16
N GLU A 81 22.27 -14.42 -21.47
CA GLU A 81 23.21 -15.28 -22.17
C GLU A 81 24.64 -14.69 -22.15
N LEU A 82 24.80 -13.42 -22.52
CA LEU A 82 26.09 -12.72 -22.53
C LEU A 82 26.79 -12.71 -21.16
N PHE A 83 26.02 -12.55 -20.09
CA PHE A 83 26.55 -12.48 -18.72
C PHE A 83 26.41 -13.80 -17.94
N SER A 84 26.01 -14.89 -18.60
CA SER A 84 25.82 -16.22 -17.99
C SER A 84 24.91 -16.22 -16.75
N VAL A 85 23.88 -15.37 -16.75
CA VAL A 85 22.91 -15.25 -15.67
C VAL A 85 21.85 -16.34 -15.84
N ARG A 86 21.75 -17.24 -14.86
CA ARG A 86 20.79 -18.37 -14.91
C ARG A 86 19.50 -18.12 -14.15
N GLU A 87 19.55 -17.26 -13.14
CA GLU A 87 18.41 -17.00 -12.26
C GLU A 87 18.38 -15.53 -11.80
N GLY A 88 17.18 -15.03 -11.52
CA GLY A 88 16.96 -13.68 -11.02
C GLY A 88 15.55 -13.18 -11.23
N VAL A 89 15.23 -12.02 -10.69
CA VAL A 89 13.94 -11.37 -10.90
C VAL A 89 14.16 -9.92 -11.30
N ILE A 90 13.47 -9.47 -12.33
CA ILE A 90 13.45 -8.10 -12.82
C ILE A 90 12.05 -7.54 -12.57
N LYS A 91 11.97 -6.43 -11.85
CA LYS A 91 10.72 -5.75 -11.50
C LYS A 91 10.77 -4.33 -12.03
N ALA A 92 9.77 -3.93 -12.81
CA ALA A 92 9.65 -2.56 -13.28
C ALA A 92 8.72 -1.75 -12.38
N VAL A 93 9.14 -0.55 -11.99
CA VAL A 93 8.35 0.38 -11.19
C VAL A 93 8.21 1.69 -11.95
N ALA A 94 6.98 2.20 -12.05
CA ALA A 94 6.74 3.55 -12.57
C ALA A 94 7.43 4.59 -11.67
N GLY A 95 8.40 5.31 -12.22
CA GLY A 95 9.06 6.44 -11.58
C GLY A 95 8.58 7.77 -12.17
N ARG A 96 8.90 8.89 -11.49
CA ARG A 96 8.57 10.25 -11.97
C ARG A 96 9.19 10.61 -13.33
N LYS A 97 10.30 9.95 -13.71
CA LYS A 97 11.07 10.24 -14.93
C LYS A 97 11.09 9.07 -15.93
N GLY A 98 10.19 8.10 -15.78
CA GLY A 98 10.14 6.90 -16.63
C GLY A 98 10.07 5.61 -15.81
N VAL A 99 10.37 4.48 -16.45
CA VAL A 99 10.34 3.16 -15.81
C VAL A 99 11.67 2.87 -15.13
N ASN A 100 11.65 2.62 -13.83
CA ASN A 100 12.81 2.17 -13.08
C ASN A 100 12.82 0.64 -13.01
N ILE A 101 13.92 0.04 -13.39
CA ILE A 101 14.14 -1.40 -13.29
C ILE A 101 14.82 -1.72 -11.95
N LEU A 102 14.24 -2.65 -11.21
CA LEU A 102 14.77 -3.22 -9.98
C LEU A 102 15.12 -4.69 -10.25
N CYS A 103 16.37 -5.05 -10.01
CA CYS A 103 16.85 -6.42 -10.20
C CYS A 103 17.16 -7.06 -8.84
N ASP A 104 16.65 -8.28 -8.64
CA ASP A 104 16.89 -9.11 -7.46
C ASP A 104 17.64 -10.38 -7.85
N GLY A 105 18.61 -10.80 -7.02
CA GLY A 105 19.45 -11.98 -7.26
C GLY A 105 20.74 -11.69 -8.05
N PRO A 106 21.34 -12.71 -8.70
CA PRO A 106 22.60 -12.60 -9.44
C PRO A 106 22.56 -11.54 -10.56
N ILE A 107 21.37 -11.30 -11.11
CA ILE A 107 21.13 -10.30 -12.18
C ILE A 107 21.28 -8.85 -11.73
N LYS A 108 21.43 -8.59 -10.42
CA LYS A 108 21.58 -7.24 -9.90
C LYS A 108 22.81 -6.52 -10.46
N ALA A 109 23.89 -7.26 -10.76
CA ALA A 109 25.10 -6.68 -11.37
C ALA A 109 24.83 -6.10 -12.78
N GLN A 110 23.84 -6.64 -13.48
CA GLN A 110 23.48 -6.30 -14.86
C GLN A 110 22.28 -5.33 -14.93
N GLN A 111 21.78 -4.84 -13.80
CA GLN A 111 20.65 -3.91 -13.74
C GLN A 111 20.82 -2.71 -14.67
N ARG A 112 22.04 -2.18 -14.81
CA ARG A 112 22.33 -1.05 -15.71
C ARG A 112 22.18 -1.41 -17.18
N ALA A 113 22.59 -2.61 -17.59
CA ALA A 113 22.43 -3.08 -18.97
C ALA A 113 20.94 -3.26 -19.32
N ILE A 114 20.16 -3.81 -18.41
CA ILE A 114 18.71 -4.02 -18.59
C ILE A 114 17.96 -2.68 -18.62
N GLN A 115 18.34 -1.75 -17.75
CA GLN A 115 17.78 -0.39 -17.77
C GLN A 115 18.08 0.33 -19.10
N ASN A 116 19.27 0.12 -19.67
CA ASN A 116 19.62 0.68 -20.98
C ASN A 116 18.77 0.06 -22.11
N ALA A 117 18.59 -1.27 -22.12
CA ALA A 117 17.74 -1.95 -23.10
C ALA A 117 16.28 -1.45 -23.06
N MET A 118 15.76 -1.09 -21.88
CA MET A 118 14.42 -0.52 -21.76
C MET A 118 14.32 0.90 -22.35
N ASN A 119 15.37 1.71 -22.19
CA ASN A 119 15.38 3.10 -22.68
C ASN A 119 15.70 3.21 -24.18
N HIS A 120 16.47 2.25 -24.68
CA HIS A 120 16.89 2.15 -26.07
C HIS A 120 16.66 0.70 -26.53
N PRO A 121 15.43 0.35 -26.96
CA PRO A 121 15.19 -0.95 -27.56
C PRO A 121 16.06 -1.08 -28.81
N LEU A 122 16.81 -2.18 -28.91
CA LEU A 122 17.72 -2.45 -30.02
C LEU A 122 16.97 -2.85 -31.30
#